data_AF-A0A8I2ZVG6-F1
#
_entry.id   AF-A0A8I2ZVG6-F1
#
_cell.length_a   1.000
_cell.length_b   1.000
_cell.length_c   1.000
_cell.angle_alpha   90.00
_cell.angle_beta   90.00
_cell.angle_gamma   90.00
#
_symmetry.space_group_name_H-M   'P 1'
#
loop_
_entity.id
_entity.type
_entity.pdbx_description
1 polymer ?
#
loop_
_entity_poly.entity_id
_entity_poly.type
_entity_poly.pdbx_seq_one_letter_code
_entity_poly.pdbx_strand_id
1 'polypeptide(L)'
;MVTKGSLKLWNGDKCRIMGPGDFAYVPPKVIHNPEMLGPHTELNGLVAPGDWIDFFRFVAESYDGVLVPENDNRNLGALLGQKMATAKDRFDVHFERNYQPPALGDWLETENVLPSPGEPYFLRANTGPRWMLGGVMSRPFLHASQCGGKFAVSSIESSKVYEAAPLRQWLTFATVDHCFCVLEGVLRV
;
A
#
# COMPACT_ATOMS: atom_id res chain seq x y z
N MET A 1 1.92 -0.21 1.13
CA MET A 1 3.28 0.16 1.59
C MET A 1 3.38 -0.11 3.07
N VAL A 2 4.47 -0.71 3.54
CA VAL A 2 4.72 -0.89 4.98
C VAL A 2 5.31 0.40 5.55
N THR A 3 4.76 0.91 6.64
CA THR A 3 5.28 2.12 7.32
C THR A 3 5.96 1.80 8.64
N LYS A 4 5.53 0.74 9.34
CA LYS A 4 6.19 0.21 10.55
C LYS A 4 6.04 -1.30 10.63
N GLY A 5 6.94 -1.95 11.35
CA GLY A 5 6.91 -3.40 11.56
C GLY A 5 7.21 -4.16 10.28
N SER A 6 6.60 -5.34 10.13
CA SER A 6 6.85 -6.25 9.02
C SER A 6 5.56 -6.89 8.51
N LEU A 7 5.46 -7.04 7.20
CA LEU A 7 4.33 -7.70 6.53
C LEU A 7 4.85 -8.86 5.70
N LYS A 8 4.35 -10.08 5.94
CA LYS A 8 4.47 -11.13 4.96
C LYS A 8 3.34 -11.00 3.95
N LEU A 9 3.67 -10.96 2.67
CA LEU A 9 2.69 -10.79 1.60
C LEU A 9 2.92 -11.81 0.50
N TRP A 10 1.87 -12.57 0.21
CA TRP A 10 1.74 -13.30 -1.04
C TRP A 10 1.13 -12.38 -2.10
N ASN A 11 1.75 -12.31 -3.26
CA ASN A 11 1.32 -11.50 -4.40
C ASN A 11 1.51 -12.32 -5.69
N GLY A 12 0.45 -13.02 -6.10
CA GLY A 12 0.48 -13.94 -7.24
C GLY A 12 1.40 -15.13 -6.97
N ASP A 13 2.48 -15.25 -7.74
CA ASP A 13 3.44 -16.36 -7.67
C ASP A 13 4.63 -16.09 -6.73
N LYS A 14 4.63 -14.96 -6.02
CA LYS A 14 5.72 -14.55 -5.12
C LYS A 14 5.24 -14.34 -3.70
N CYS A 15 6.16 -14.56 -2.75
CA CYS A 15 5.98 -14.24 -1.33
C CYS A 15 7.21 -13.51 -0.80
N ARG A 16 7.01 -12.39 -0.09
CA ARG A 16 8.08 -11.60 0.56
C ARG A 16 7.73 -11.27 2.00
N ILE A 17 8.75 -11.06 2.82
CA ILE A 17 8.64 -10.29 4.06
C ILE A 17 9.10 -8.86 3.73
N MET A 18 8.18 -7.93 3.93
CA MET A 18 8.32 -6.50 3.65
C MET A 18 8.51 -5.75 4.96
N GLY A 19 9.48 -4.85 5.01
CA GLY A 19 9.73 -3.92 6.11
C GLY A 19 9.40 -2.46 5.74
N PRO A 20 9.67 -1.49 6.63
CA PRO A 20 9.29 -0.10 6.41
C PRO A 20 9.87 0.49 5.11
N GLY A 21 9.01 1.12 4.31
CA GLY A 21 9.33 1.69 3.01
C GLY A 21 9.17 0.72 1.83
N ASP A 22 9.04 -0.59 2.08
CA ASP A 22 8.77 -1.56 1.02
C ASP A 22 7.34 -1.39 0.48
N PHE A 23 7.20 -1.56 -0.83
CA PHE A 23 5.95 -1.41 -1.56
C PHE A 23 5.60 -2.67 -2.34
N ALA A 24 4.31 -2.92 -2.52
CA ALA A 24 3.80 -3.96 -3.39
C ALA A 24 2.62 -3.41 -4.19
N TYR A 25 2.61 -3.70 -5.49
CA TYR A 25 1.46 -3.48 -6.36
C TYR A 25 0.76 -4.80 -6.61
N VAL A 26 -0.53 -4.82 -6.35
CA VAL A 26 -1.41 -5.96 -6.56
C VAL A 26 -2.52 -5.53 -7.54
N PRO A 27 -2.35 -5.78 -8.85
CA PRO A 27 -3.37 -5.46 -9.84
C PRO A 27 -4.60 -6.37 -9.72
N PRO A 28 -5.73 -6.01 -10.35
CA PRO A 28 -6.94 -6.84 -10.34
C PRO A 28 -6.66 -8.28 -10.77
N LYS A 29 -7.39 -9.24 -10.16
CA LYS A 29 -7.28 -10.69 -10.39
C LYS A 29 -6.01 -11.36 -9.86
N VAL A 30 -5.07 -10.61 -9.27
CA VAL A 30 -3.93 -11.22 -8.59
C VAL A 30 -4.33 -11.67 -7.19
N ILE A 31 -4.21 -12.98 -6.96
CA ILE A 31 -4.42 -13.57 -5.63
C ILE A 31 -3.35 -13.01 -4.69
N HIS A 32 -3.78 -12.53 -3.53
CA HIS A 32 -2.89 -11.98 -2.53
C HIS A 32 -3.40 -12.26 -1.12
N ASN A 33 -2.49 -12.28 -0.17
CA ASN A 33 -2.82 -12.47 1.24
C ASN A 33 -1.81 -11.71 2.11
N PRO A 34 -2.23 -10.68 2.87
CA PRO A 34 -1.37 -10.02 3.84
C PRO A 34 -1.38 -10.74 5.19
N GLU A 35 -0.20 -10.93 5.78
CA GLU A 35 -0.01 -11.45 7.13
C GLU A 35 0.90 -10.50 7.91
N MET A 36 0.32 -9.75 8.84
CA MET A 36 1.07 -8.84 9.70
C MET A 36 1.96 -9.65 10.65
N LEU A 37 3.24 -9.30 10.69
CA LEU A 37 4.23 -9.95 11.53
C LEU A 37 4.63 -9.04 12.69
N GLY A 38 4.85 -9.63 13.85
CA GLY A 38 5.30 -8.89 15.04
C GLY A 38 4.18 -8.14 15.76
N PRO A 39 4.52 -7.43 16.85
CA PRO A 39 3.55 -6.85 17.78
C PRO A 39 2.88 -5.58 17.26
N HIS A 40 3.53 -4.86 16.33
CA HIS A 40 3.00 -3.61 15.80
C HIS A 40 3.45 -3.42 14.35
N THR A 41 2.49 -3.52 13.43
CA THR A 41 2.71 -3.36 12.00
C THR A 41 1.70 -2.36 11.45
N GLU A 42 2.19 -1.36 10.73
CA GLU A 42 1.38 -0.32 10.11
C GLU A 42 1.58 -0.34 8.59
N LEU A 43 0.47 -0.20 7.86
CA LEU A 43 0.43 -0.24 6.41
C LEU A 43 -0.37 0.95 5.89
N ASN A 44 0.14 1.59 4.85
CA ASN A 44 -0.66 2.45 3.99
C ASN A 44 -1.16 1.62 2.80
N GLY A 45 -2.44 1.22 2.86
CA GLY A 45 -3.15 0.52 1.80
C GLY A 45 -3.94 1.50 0.95
N LEU A 46 -3.70 1.49 -0.37
CA LEU A 46 -4.44 2.28 -1.35
C LEU A 46 -5.17 1.32 -2.28
N VAL A 47 -6.48 1.56 -2.46
CA VAL A 47 -7.34 0.74 -3.30
C VAL A 47 -8.11 1.66 -4.25
N ALA A 48 -8.24 1.24 -5.50
CA ALA A 48 -9.00 1.96 -6.52
C ALA A 48 -9.92 1.01 -7.31
N PRO A 49 -11.23 1.30 -7.43
CA PRO A 49 -11.90 2.54 -7.00
C PRO A 49 -12.04 2.66 -5.46
N GLY A 50 -12.16 3.90 -4.98
CA GLY A 50 -12.07 4.22 -3.55
C GLY A 50 -13.28 3.81 -2.72
N ASP A 51 -14.41 3.54 -3.36
CA ASP A 51 -15.64 3.01 -2.75
C ASP A 51 -15.45 1.60 -2.17
N TRP A 52 -14.45 0.84 -2.62
CA TRP A 52 -14.13 -0.47 -2.04
C TRP A 52 -13.84 -0.42 -0.53
N ILE A 53 -13.46 0.75 0.02
CA ILE A 53 -13.28 0.93 1.47
C ILE A 53 -14.55 0.63 2.29
N ASP A 54 -15.74 0.67 1.67
CA ASP A 54 -17.01 0.30 2.30
C ASP A 54 -17.07 -1.16 2.72
N PHE A 55 -16.24 -2.03 2.11
CA PHE A 55 -16.05 -3.40 2.58
C PHE A 55 -15.65 -3.43 4.05
N PHE A 56 -14.62 -2.65 4.43
CA PHE A 56 -14.17 -2.59 5.82
C PHE A 56 -15.23 -2.00 6.75
N ARG A 57 -15.95 -0.96 6.30
CA ARG A 57 -17.07 -0.38 7.08
C ARG A 57 -18.18 -1.40 7.34
N PHE A 58 -18.39 -2.34 6.42
CA PHE A 58 -19.38 -3.39 6.58
C PHE A 58 -18.90 -4.53 7.50
N VAL A 59 -17.69 -5.05 7.29
CA VAL A 59 -17.21 -6.22 8.03
C VAL A 59 -16.71 -5.87 9.44
N ALA A 60 -16.15 -4.68 9.63
CA ALA A 60 -15.60 -4.26 10.91
C ALA A 60 -16.68 -3.83 11.92
N GLU A 61 -16.20 -3.40 13.09
CA GLU A 61 -16.96 -2.74 14.15
C GLU A 61 -16.39 -1.33 14.31
N SER A 62 -17.23 -0.35 14.68
CA SER A 62 -16.76 0.99 15.02
C SER A 62 -15.79 0.93 16.21
N TYR A 63 -14.72 1.72 16.14
CA TYR A 63 -13.68 1.75 17.15
C TYR A 63 -13.17 3.19 17.33
N ASP A 64 -13.21 3.68 18.58
CA ASP A 64 -12.83 5.05 18.92
C ASP A 64 -11.37 5.16 19.41
N GLY A 65 -10.66 4.04 19.50
CA GLY A 65 -9.25 4.02 19.91
C GLY A 65 -8.31 4.38 18.76
N VAL A 66 -7.16 4.95 19.11
CA VAL A 66 -6.10 5.30 18.14
C VAL A 66 -5.29 4.08 17.71
N LEU A 67 -5.03 3.17 18.65
CA LEU A 67 -4.31 1.91 18.43
C LEU A 67 -5.21 0.74 18.79
N VAL A 68 -5.02 -0.38 18.10
CA VAL A 68 -5.71 -1.64 18.43
C VAL A 68 -5.30 -2.12 19.83
N PRO A 69 -6.20 -2.79 20.57
CA PRO A 69 -5.84 -3.40 21.85
C PRO A 69 -4.72 -4.43 21.65
N GLU A 70 -3.80 -4.51 22.62
CA GLU A 70 -2.71 -5.50 22.61
C GLU A 70 -3.25 -6.94 22.60
N ASN A 71 -4.39 -7.16 23.27
CA ASN A 71 -5.01 -8.47 23.39
C ASN A 71 -6.47 -8.40 22.95
N ASP A 72 -6.89 -9.37 22.13
CA ASP A 72 -8.28 -9.58 21.74
C ASP A 72 -8.64 -11.07 21.87
N ASN A 73 -9.35 -11.41 22.94
CA ASN A 73 -9.75 -12.79 23.24
C ASN A 73 -11.09 -13.18 22.60
N ARG A 74 -11.64 -12.34 21.72
CA ARG A 74 -12.92 -12.61 21.05
C ARG A 74 -12.76 -13.65 19.95
N ASN A 75 -13.84 -14.39 19.67
CA ASN A 75 -13.87 -15.32 18.54
C ASN A 75 -14.17 -14.57 17.23
N LEU A 76 -13.13 -14.01 16.61
CA LEU A 76 -13.26 -13.25 15.36
C LEU A 76 -13.87 -14.07 14.22
N GLY A 77 -13.59 -15.37 14.15
CA GLY A 77 -14.18 -16.25 13.13
C GLY A 77 -15.70 -16.32 13.21
N ALA A 78 -16.23 -16.44 14.43
CA ALA A 78 -17.67 -16.43 14.67
C ALA A 78 -18.29 -15.04 14.41
N LEU A 79 -17.61 -13.96 14.84
CA LEU A 79 -18.09 -12.59 14.69
C LEU A 79 -18.13 -12.13 13.21
N LEU A 80 -17.11 -12.52 12.44
CA LEU A 80 -16.94 -12.06 11.06
C LEU A 80 -17.51 -13.05 10.04
N GLY A 81 -17.66 -14.34 10.38
CA GLY A 81 -18.00 -15.39 9.41
C GLY A 81 -19.25 -15.08 8.56
N GLN A 82 -20.35 -14.66 9.20
CA GLN A 82 -21.58 -14.29 8.49
C GLN A 82 -21.40 -13.02 7.65
N LYS A 83 -20.69 -12.01 8.17
CA LYS A 83 -20.41 -10.77 7.43
C LYS A 83 -19.55 -11.06 6.20
N MET A 84 -18.51 -11.88 6.34
CA MET A 84 -17.62 -12.29 5.25
C MET A 84 -18.36 -13.10 4.18
N ALA A 85 -19.26 -14.00 4.59
CA ALA A 85 -20.10 -14.77 3.67
C ALA A 85 -21.04 -13.88 2.85
N THR A 86 -21.50 -12.75 3.42
CA THR A 86 -22.36 -11.77 2.73
C THR A 86 -21.55 -10.76 1.91
N ALA A 87 -20.34 -10.43 2.37
CA ALA A 87 -19.50 -9.41 1.76
C ALA A 87 -19.08 -9.79 0.34
N LYS A 88 -18.82 -11.08 0.08
CA LYS A 88 -18.44 -11.58 -1.25
C LYS A 88 -19.47 -11.28 -2.35
N ASP A 89 -20.75 -11.14 -1.99
CA ASP A 89 -21.85 -10.90 -2.95
C ASP A 89 -22.11 -9.40 -3.16
N ARG A 90 -21.56 -8.55 -2.28
CA ARG A 90 -21.79 -7.10 -2.25
C ARG A 90 -20.56 -6.27 -2.62
N PHE A 91 -19.38 -6.83 -2.40
CA PHE A 91 -18.09 -6.18 -2.61
C PHE A 91 -17.23 -7.08 -3.50
N ASP A 92 -16.32 -6.48 -4.25
CA ASP A 92 -15.37 -7.18 -5.13
C ASP A 92 -14.31 -7.92 -4.30
N VAL A 93 -14.73 -9.01 -3.65
CA VAL A 93 -13.91 -9.84 -2.76
C VAL A 93 -14.15 -11.31 -3.10
N HIS A 94 -13.13 -11.94 -3.67
CA HIS A 94 -13.18 -13.33 -4.13
C HIS A 94 -12.19 -14.18 -3.33
N PHE A 95 -12.69 -15.05 -2.45
CA PHE A 95 -11.85 -15.97 -1.68
C PHE A 95 -11.46 -17.18 -2.52
N GLU A 96 -10.16 -17.33 -2.79
CA GLU A 96 -9.61 -18.53 -3.44
C GLU A 96 -9.13 -19.53 -2.38
N ARG A 97 -9.82 -20.66 -2.25
CA ARG A 97 -9.53 -21.68 -1.23
C ARG A 97 -8.54 -22.75 -1.71
N ASN A 98 -8.37 -22.89 -3.02
CA ASN A 98 -7.48 -23.88 -3.62
C ASN A 98 -6.12 -23.27 -4.02
N TYR A 99 -5.86 -22.02 -3.63
CA TYR A 99 -4.59 -21.35 -3.86
C TYR A 99 -3.44 -22.14 -3.23
N GLN A 100 -2.40 -22.40 -4.01
CA GLN A 100 -1.16 -23.01 -3.56
C GLN A 100 -0.16 -21.90 -3.29
N PRO A 101 0.01 -21.43 -2.04
CA PRO A 101 0.88 -20.32 -1.75
C PRO A 101 2.34 -20.67 -2.07
N PRO A 102 3.06 -19.83 -2.84
CA PRO A 102 4.49 -20.01 -3.04
C PRO A 102 5.23 -19.93 -1.70
N ALA A 103 6.39 -20.59 -1.67
CA ALA A 103 7.31 -20.48 -0.54
C ALA A 103 7.78 -19.02 -0.37
N LEU A 104 8.17 -18.67 0.85
CA LEU A 104 8.86 -17.42 1.11
C LEU A 104 10.15 -17.38 0.28
N GLY A 105 10.29 -16.37 -0.57
CA GLY A 105 11.50 -16.15 -1.36
C GLY A 105 12.26 -14.91 -0.87
N ASP A 106 13.55 -14.89 -1.16
CA ASP A 106 14.40 -13.73 -0.96
C ASP A 106 14.05 -12.59 -1.93
N TRP A 107 14.50 -11.39 -1.59
CA TRP A 107 14.40 -10.23 -2.48
C TRP A 107 15.23 -10.46 -3.75
N LEU A 108 14.61 -10.24 -4.90
CA LEU A 108 15.27 -10.34 -6.20
C LEU A 108 15.97 -9.03 -6.55
N GLU A 109 17.06 -9.12 -7.32
CA GLU A 109 17.76 -7.92 -7.82
C GLU A 109 16.89 -7.04 -8.72
N THR A 110 15.83 -7.60 -9.30
CA THR A 110 14.85 -6.91 -10.15
C THR A 110 13.75 -6.20 -9.36
N GLU A 111 13.66 -6.37 -8.04
CA GLU A 111 12.67 -5.71 -7.18
C GLU A 111 13.11 -4.28 -6.80
N ASN A 112 13.66 -3.58 -7.79
CA ASN A 112 14.16 -2.20 -7.77
C ASN A 112 13.75 -1.42 -9.04
N VAL A 113 12.93 -2.02 -9.91
CA VAL A 113 12.39 -1.38 -11.12
C VAL A 113 10.87 -1.42 -11.13
N LEU A 114 10.26 -0.50 -11.87
CA LEU A 114 8.82 -0.49 -12.12
C LEU A 114 8.53 -1.32 -13.39
N PRO A 115 7.80 -2.44 -13.30
CA PRO A 115 7.51 -3.31 -14.45
C PRO A 115 6.42 -2.76 -15.39
N SER A 116 6.07 -3.54 -16.40
CA SER A 116 5.03 -3.20 -17.37
C SER A 116 3.65 -3.03 -16.72
N PRO A 117 2.72 -2.33 -17.39
CA PRO A 117 1.35 -2.18 -16.89
C PRO A 117 0.65 -3.51 -16.57
N GLY A 118 -0.04 -3.55 -15.43
CA GLY A 118 -0.81 -4.72 -15.01
C GLY A 118 -0.02 -5.87 -14.41
N GLU A 119 1.32 -5.79 -14.34
CA GLU A 119 2.14 -6.81 -13.69
C GLU A 119 2.18 -6.60 -12.17
N PRO A 120 1.98 -7.65 -11.34
CA PRO A 120 2.20 -7.56 -9.90
C PRO A 120 3.70 -7.45 -9.59
N TYR A 121 4.06 -6.66 -8.58
CA TYR A 121 5.45 -6.56 -8.15
C TYR A 121 5.62 -6.16 -6.69
N PHE A 122 6.82 -6.44 -6.20
CA PHE A 122 7.39 -5.84 -5.00
C PHE A 122 8.44 -4.82 -5.42
N LEU A 123 8.56 -3.75 -4.63
CA LEU A 123 9.58 -2.73 -4.79
C LEU A 123 10.23 -2.51 -3.43
N ARG A 124 11.53 -2.83 -3.36
CA ARG A 124 12.31 -2.71 -2.12
C ARG A 124 12.53 -1.23 -1.77
N ALA A 125 12.49 -0.94 -0.48
CA ALA A 125 12.64 0.42 0.04
C ALA A 125 13.90 1.07 -0.50
N ASN A 126 13.76 2.30 -1.02
CA ASN A 126 14.86 3.14 -1.49
C ASN A 126 15.71 2.58 -2.66
N THR A 127 15.30 1.51 -3.33
CA THR A 127 16.04 0.94 -4.47
C THR A 127 15.43 1.30 -5.83
N GLY A 128 14.19 1.76 -5.86
CA GLY A 128 13.45 2.16 -7.06
C GLY A 128 14.06 3.32 -7.85
N PRO A 129 13.48 3.64 -9.03
CA PRO A 129 13.86 4.83 -9.78
C PRO A 129 13.66 6.09 -8.92
N ARG A 130 14.41 7.15 -9.26
CA ARG A 130 14.38 8.42 -8.55
C ARG A 130 14.60 9.58 -9.49
N TRP A 131 13.88 10.68 -9.27
CA TRP A 131 14.10 11.94 -9.96
C TRP A 131 14.39 13.05 -8.97
N MET A 132 15.33 13.91 -9.35
CA MET A 132 15.71 15.09 -8.58
C MET A 132 15.37 16.34 -9.37
N LEU A 133 14.63 17.26 -8.74
CA LEU A 133 14.37 18.58 -9.31
C LEU A 133 14.45 19.64 -8.21
N GLY A 134 15.48 20.47 -8.27
CA GLY A 134 15.70 21.61 -7.37
C GLY A 134 15.53 21.29 -5.88
N GLY A 135 16.19 20.23 -5.40
CA GLY A 135 16.13 19.83 -3.98
C GLY A 135 14.89 19.03 -3.57
N VAL A 136 14.02 18.69 -4.51
CA VAL A 136 12.92 17.73 -4.29
C VAL A 136 13.27 16.43 -4.99
N MET A 137 13.26 15.33 -4.24
CA MET A 137 13.37 13.98 -4.75
C MET A 137 11.99 13.34 -4.84
N SER A 138 11.70 12.67 -5.96
CA SER A 138 10.55 11.80 -6.10
C SER A 138 11.02 10.37 -6.34
N ARG A 139 10.49 9.41 -5.55
CA ARG A 139 10.63 7.97 -5.81
C ARG A 139 9.25 7.38 -6.09
N PRO A 140 8.90 7.10 -7.34
CA PRO A 140 7.61 6.51 -7.67
C PRO A 140 7.55 5.07 -7.17
N PHE A 141 6.40 4.72 -6.62
CA PHE A 141 6.03 3.35 -6.31
C PHE A 141 5.12 2.78 -7.39
N LEU A 142 4.29 3.61 -8.04
CA LEU A 142 3.34 3.24 -9.08
C LEU A 142 3.08 4.42 -10.02
N HIS A 143 3.19 4.21 -11.32
CA HIS A 143 2.74 5.16 -12.33
C HIS A 143 1.26 4.98 -12.68
N ALA A 144 0.59 6.06 -13.07
CA ALA A 144 -0.78 6.00 -13.57
C ALA A 144 -0.91 5.04 -14.76
N SER A 145 0.09 4.99 -15.65
CA SER A 145 0.12 4.05 -16.78
C SER A 145 0.12 2.58 -16.35
N GLN A 146 0.61 2.24 -15.15
CA GLN A 146 0.64 0.86 -14.66
C GLN A 146 -0.70 0.38 -14.11
N CYS A 147 -1.62 1.30 -13.80
CA CYS A 147 -2.93 1.01 -13.23
C CYS A 147 -4.10 1.58 -14.05
N GLY A 148 -3.93 1.70 -15.37
CA GLY A 148 -5.00 2.13 -16.29
C GLY A 148 -5.42 3.60 -16.11
N GLY A 149 -4.50 4.45 -15.68
CA GLY A 149 -4.72 5.89 -15.50
C GLY A 149 -5.41 6.28 -14.19
N LYS A 150 -5.64 5.33 -13.27
CA LYS A 150 -6.44 5.58 -12.06
C LYS A 150 -5.75 6.50 -11.04
N PHE A 151 -4.49 6.24 -10.72
CA PHE A 151 -3.72 7.04 -9.75
C PHE A 151 -2.21 6.80 -9.89
N ALA A 152 -1.40 7.67 -9.29
CA ALA A 152 0.03 7.46 -9.15
C ALA A 152 0.42 7.55 -7.68
N VAL A 153 1.49 6.88 -7.29
CA VAL A 153 2.02 6.89 -5.92
C VAL A 153 3.52 7.13 -5.98
N SER A 154 4.02 8.07 -5.20
CA SER A 154 5.43 8.38 -5.05
C SER A 154 5.72 8.81 -3.62
N SER A 155 6.90 8.50 -3.09
CA SER A 155 7.45 9.30 -1.99
C SER A 155 7.99 10.60 -2.56
N ILE A 156 7.89 11.67 -1.76
CA ILE A 156 8.51 12.96 -2.03
C ILE A 156 9.36 13.30 -0.82
N GLU A 157 10.63 13.58 -1.04
CA GLU A 157 11.60 13.91 -0.01
C GLU A 157 12.26 15.24 -0.34
N SER A 158 12.35 16.12 0.67
CA SER A 158 13.02 17.41 0.54
C SER A 158 13.46 17.89 1.91
N SER A 159 14.14 19.05 1.95
CA SER A 159 14.65 19.64 3.18
C SER A 159 14.68 21.16 3.07
N LYS A 160 14.50 21.84 4.21
CA LYS A 160 14.61 23.30 4.32
C LYS A 160 15.98 23.86 3.95
N VAL A 161 17.00 23.00 3.81
CA VAL A 161 18.36 23.41 3.41
C VAL A 161 18.49 23.70 1.91
N TYR A 162 17.50 23.31 1.09
CA TYR A 162 17.51 23.61 -0.33
C TYR A 162 16.95 25.02 -0.58
N GLU A 163 17.83 25.95 -0.97
CA GLU A 163 17.52 27.39 -1.00
C GLU A 163 16.75 27.87 -2.24
N ALA A 164 16.73 27.09 -3.34
CA ALA A 164 16.04 27.46 -4.58
C ALA A 164 15.49 26.23 -5.31
N ALA A 165 14.17 26.02 -5.21
CA ALA A 165 13.45 24.97 -5.92
C ALA A 165 12.49 25.59 -6.95
N PRO A 166 12.42 25.10 -8.20
CA PRO A 166 11.38 25.50 -9.16
C PRO A 166 9.97 25.13 -8.67
N LEU A 167 9.89 24.25 -7.67
CA LEU A 167 8.65 23.79 -7.02
C LEU A 167 8.31 24.56 -5.73
N ARG A 168 8.96 25.70 -5.43
CA ARG A 168 8.67 26.50 -4.22
C ARG A 168 7.32 27.22 -4.22
N GLN A 169 6.63 27.20 -5.35
CA GLN A 169 5.36 27.88 -5.55
C GLN A 169 4.20 26.91 -5.33
N TRP A 170 3.03 27.45 -5.01
CA TRP A 170 1.81 26.67 -4.96
C TRP A 170 1.48 26.12 -6.35
N LEU A 171 1.26 24.82 -6.41
CA LEU A 171 0.83 24.13 -7.62
C LEU A 171 -0.62 23.69 -7.43
N THR A 172 -1.43 23.85 -8.47
CA THR A 172 -2.81 23.38 -8.52
C THR A 172 -3.01 22.61 -9.80
N PHE A 173 -3.68 21.47 -9.69
CA PHE A 173 -3.98 20.60 -10.82
C PHE A 173 -5.48 20.62 -11.04
N ALA A 174 -5.91 20.95 -12.26
CA ALA A 174 -7.34 21.18 -12.55
C ALA A 174 -8.19 19.90 -12.53
N THR A 175 -7.57 18.72 -12.67
CA THR A 175 -8.27 17.46 -12.95
C THR A 175 -7.76 16.30 -12.11
N VAL A 176 -6.95 16.56 -11.08
CA VAL A 176 -6.30 15.52 -10.27
C VAL A 176 -6.35 15.91 -8.80
N ASP A 177 -6.99 15.07 -8.00
CA ASP A 177 -6.94 15.16 -6.55
C ASP A 177 -5.61 14.63 -6.02
N HIS A 178 -5.10 15.28 -4.98
CA HIS A 178 -3.84 14.90 -4.33
C HIS A 178 -4.08 14.72 -2.85
N CYS A 179 -3.45 13.71 -2.27
CA CYS A 179 -3.37 13.53 -0.83
C CYS A 179 -1.92 13.30 -0.42
N PHE A 180 -1.55 13.82 0.75
CA PHE A 180 -0.22 13.66 1.31
C PHE A 180 -0.33 12.94 2.65
N CYS A 181 0.50 11.91 2.83
CA CYS A 181 0.72 11.27 4.11
C CYS A 181 2.17 11.52 4.51
N VAL A 182 2.38 12.29 5.59
CA VAL A 182 3.73 12.56 6.10
C VAL A 182 4.25 11.30 6.78
N LEU A 183 5.33 10.72 6.24
CA LEU A 183 5.99 9.54 6.82
C LEU A 183 7.10 9.94 7.80
N GLU A 184 7.83 11.00 7.47
CA GLU A 184 8.93 11.53 8.28
C GLU A 184 9.00 13.05 8.18
N GLY A 185 9.36 13.71 9.28
CA GLY A 185 9.55 15.16 9.34
C GLY A 185 8.24 15.95 9.46
N VAL A 186 8.27 17.18 8.97
CA VAL A 186 7.14 18.12 9.05
C VAL A 186 6.92 18.76 7.68
N LEU A 187 5.70 18.64 7.18
CA LEU A 187 5.25 19.29 5.95
C LEU A 187 4.28 20.43 6.30
N ARG A 188 4.50 21.60 5.71
CA ARG A 188 3.52 22.70 5.72
C ARG A 188 2.76 22.65 4.39
N VAL A 189 1.44 22.42 4.48
CA VAL A 189 0.50 22.45 3.35
C VAL A 189 -0.43 23.65 3.45
#